data_AF-A0A962FRX1-F1
#
_entry.id   AF-A0A962FRX1-F1
#
_cell.length_a   1.000
_cell.length_b   1.000
_cell.length_c   1.000
_cell.angle_alpha   90.00
_cell.angle_beta   90.00
_cell.angle_gamma   90.00
#
_symmetry.space_group_name_H-M   'P 1'
#
loop_
_entity.id
_entity.type
_entity.pdbx_description
1 polymer ?
#
loop_
_entity_poly.entity_id
_entity_poly.type
_entity_poly.pdbx_seq_one_letter_code
_entity_poly.pdbx_strand_id
1 'polypeptide(L)'
;MAHATVLHVTDMDSTMVPPSEEGKESAVTDNPLFSEDEGAFASYKQMCSQHNVVFVPSSGRTPVSVMETVRLCNLPRPPFVIGGVGTEIMEVVYNENGGFSFKPLSSWEAHINQNWNPEVVAQCLAEFLICREGDSLQPENRQSRFKKSAWAHKLSDAELRKLENSLK
;
A
#
# COMPACT_ATOMS: atom_id res chain seq x y z
N MET A 1 -14.01 -21.99 14.45
CA MET A 1 -13.47 -21.35 13.23
C MET A 1 -12.58 -22.38 12.55
N ALA A 2 -12.75 -22.65 11.26
CA ALA A 2 -11.84 -23.52 10.53
C ALA A 2 -10.45 -22.84 10.47
N HIS A 3 -9.40 -23.55 10.87
CA HIS A 3 -8.03 -23.02 10.81
C HIS A 3 -7.65 -22.80 9.34
N ALA A 4 -7.35 -21.55 8.97
CA ALA A 4 -6.79 -21.22 7.66
C ALA A 4 -5.63 -22.18 7.34
N THR A 5 -5.68 -22.79 6.16
CA THR A 5 -4.66 -23.78 5.76
C THR A 5 -3.49 -23.09 5.05
N VAL A 6 -3.74 -21.93 4.43
CA VAL A 6 -2.74 -21.17 3.69
C VAL A 6 -2.93 -19.68 3.92
N LEU A 7 -1.84 -18.97 4.20
CA LEU A 7 -1.78 -17.51 4.16
C LEU A 7 -1.18 -17.11 2.80
N HIS A 8 -1.93 -16.39 1.98
CA HIS A 8 -1.47 -15.88 0.70
C HIS A 8 -1.27 -14.36 0.77
N VAL A 9 -0.01 -13.97 0.89
CA VAL A 9 0.41 -12.57 0.80
C VAL A 9 0.74 -12.27 -0.66
N THR A 10 0.05 -11.32 -1.26
CA THR A 10 0.31 -10.93 -2.65
C THR A 10 0.66 -9.47 -2.74
N ASP A 11 1.66 -9.17 -3.57
CA ASP A 11 1.83 -7.83 -4.08
C ASP A 11 0.58 -7.41 -4.88
N MET A 12 0.20 -6.15 -4.76
CA MET A 12 -0.97 -5.60 -5.44
C MET A 12 -0.56 -4.83 -6.69
N ASP A 13 0.48 -4.00 -6.59
CA ASP A 13 0.86 -3.04 -7.61
C ASP A 13 1.49 -3.76 -8.81
N SER A 14 0.90 -3.65 -9.99
CA SER A 14 1.32 -4.38 -11.21
C SER A 14 1.17 -5.92 -11.16
N THR A 15 0.57 -6.46 -10.09
CA THR A 15 0.23 -7.89 -9.97
C THR A 15 -1.28 -8.10 -10.03
N MET A 16 -2.01 -7.56 -9.07
CA MET A 16 -3.48 -7.62 -9.00
C MET A 16 -4.13 -6.37 -9.59
N VAL A 17 -3.37 -5.28 -9.67
CA VAL A 17 -3.79 -3.99 -10.15
C VAL A 17 -2.88 -3.62 -11.31
N PRO A 18 -3.40 -3.49 -12.54
CA PRO A 18 -2.57 -3.08 -13.66
C PRO A 18 -1.93 -1.71 -13.36
N PRO A 19 -0.71 -1.47 -13.87
CA PRO A 19 -0.07 -0.17 -13.72
C PRO A 19 -0.98 0.93 -14.28
N SER A 20 -1.15 2.01 -13.52
CA SER A 20 -1.76 3.22 -14.07
C SER A 20 -0.83 3.81 -15.11
N GLU A 21 -1.34 4.26 -16.27
CA GLU A 21 -0.53 5.06 -17.20
C GLU A 21 0.09 6.26 -16.46
N GLU A 22 1.38 6.50 -16.68
CA GLU A 22 2.13 7.58 -16.03
C GLU A 22 1.36 8.91 -16.13
N GLY A 23 1.07 9.52 -14.98
CA GLY A 23 0.41 10.83 -14.91
C GLY A 23 -1.13 10.81 -14.93
N LYS A 24 -1.77 9.64 -15.02
CA LYS A 24 -3.21 9.52 -14.76
C LYS A 24 -3.42 8.59 -13.58
N GLU A 25 -3.83 9.15 -12.44
CA GLU A 25 -4.66 8.39 -11.50
C GLU A 25 -5.93 8.00 -12.27
N SER A 26 -5.87 6.88 -13.00
CA SER A 26 -7.11 6.26 -13.42
C SER A 26 -7.74 5.82 -12.13
N ALA A 27 -8.81 6.48 -11.73
CA ALA A 27 -9.75 5.94 -10.77
C ALA A 27 -9.92 4.47 -11.16
N VAL A 28 -9.75 3.57 -10.19
CA VAL A 28 -9.86 2.11 -10.39
C VAL A 28 -11.20 1.74 -11.09
N THR A 29 -12.17 2.67 -11.09
CA THR A 29 -13.46 2.60 -11.78
C THR A 29 -13.41 2.70 -13.32
N ASP A 30 -12.38 3.33 -13.89
CA ASP A 30 -12.36 3.69 -15.32
C ASP A 30 -11.23 3.00 -16.11
N ASN A 31 -10.48 2.10 -15.48
CA ASN A 31 -9.41 1.38 -16.16
C ASN A 31 -9.99 0.15 -16.89
N PRO A 32 -10.08 0.17 -18.25
CA PRO A 32 -10.63 -0.94 -19.02
C PRO A 32 -9.86 -2.26 -18.83
N LEU A 33 -8.63 -2.22 -18.30
CA LEU A 33 -7.85 -3.42 -17.97
C LEU A 33 -8.48 -4.28 -16.87
N PHE A 34 -9.38 -3.75 -16.03
CA PHE A 34 -10.13 -4.57 -15.07
C PHE A 34 -11.27 -5.37 -15.74
N SER A 35 -11.71 -4.98 -16.94
CA SER A 35 -12.80 -5.65 -17.66
C SER A 35 -12.35 -6.92 -18.41
N GLU A 36 -11.06 -7.04 -18.74
CA GLU A 36 -10.51 -8.24 -19.39
C GLU A 36 -10.19 -9.37 -18.39
N ASP A 37 -10.11 -9.06 -17.09
CA ASP A 37 -9.63 -9.97 -16.04
C ASP A 37 -10.70 -10.36 -14.99
N GLU A 38 -11.98 -10.06 -15.26
CA GLU A 38 -13.10 -10.45 -14.37
C GLU A 38 -13.10 -11.96 -14.09
N GLY A 39 -12.74 -12.77 -15.08
CA GLY A 39 -12.61 -14.22 -14.94
C GLY A 39 -11.49 -14.65 -13.99
N ALA A 40 -10.36 -13.93 -13.97
CA ALA A 40 -9.24 -14.23 -13.09
C ALA A 40 -9.57 -13.89 -11.64
N PHE A 41 -10.17 -12.73 -11.36
CA PHE A 41 -10.59 -12.39 -9.99
C PHE A 41 -11.70 -13.30 -9.46
N ALA A 42 -12.65 -13.70 -10.31
CA ALA A 42 -13.66 -14.68 -9.94
C ALA A 42 -13.02 -16.03 -9.57
N SER A 43 -12.08 -16.51 -10.39
CA SER A 43 -11.34 -17.75 -10.16
C SER A 43 -10.50 -17.67 -8.88
N TYR A 44 -9.83 -16.55 -8.65
CA TYR A 44 -9.04 -16.31 -7.45
C TYR A 44 -9.91 -16.28 -6.18
N LYS A 45 -11.08 -15.63 -6.24
CA LYS A 45 -12.05 -15.59 -5.13
C LYS A 45 -12.59 -16.98 -4.82
N GLN A 46 -12.90 -17.74 -5.86
CA GLN A 46 -13.32 -19.14 -5.73
C GLN A 46 -12.22 -19.97 -5.07
N MET A 47 -10.97 -19.90 -5.57
CA MET A 47 -9.82 -20.59 -4.98
C MET A 47 -9.66 -20.26 -3.49
N CYS A 48 -9.73 -18.97 -3.12
CA CYS A 48 -9.61 -18.56 -1.73
C CYS A 48 -10.70 -19.18 -0.84
N SER A 49 -11.94 -19.20 -1.32
CA SER A 49 -13.06 -19.80 -0.59
C SER A 49 -12.98 -21.32 -0.47
N GLN A 50 -12.55 -22.01 -1.53
CA GLN A 50 -12.53 -23.48 -1.57
C GLN A 50 -11.38 -24.09 -0.78
N HIS A 51 -10.22 -23.42 -0.77
CA HIS A 51 -8.99 -23.95 -0.17
C HIS A 51 -8.65 -23.30 1.19
N ASN A 52 -9.59 -22.55 1.77
CA ASN A 52 -9.41 -21.87 3.05
C ASN A 52 -8.13 -21.02 3.09
N VAL A 53 -7.94 -20.23 2.02
CA VAL A 53 -6.81 -19.33 1.85
C VAL A 53 -7.15 -17.97 2.45
N VAL A 54 -6.29 -17.47 3.33
CA VAL A 54 -6.37 -16.11 3.84
C VAL A 54 -5.59 -15.20 2.92
N PHE A 55 -6.31 -14.37 2.17
CA PHE A 55 -5.73 -13.33 1.33
C PHE A 55 -5.27 -12.14 2.18
N VAL A 56 -4.02 -11.70 1.97
CA VAL A 56 -3.45 -10.49 2.57
C VAL A 56 -2.79 -9.66 1.46
N PRO A 57 -3.35 -8.50 1.09
CA PRO A 57 -2.73 -7.61 0.12
C PRO A 57 -1.52 -6.88 0.72
N SER A 58 -0.46 -6.76 -0.09
CA SER A 58 0.74 -5.98 0.19
C SER A 58 0.95 -4.94 -0.91
N SER A 59 1.24 -3.69 -0.53
CA SER A 59 1.38 -2.59 -1.49
C SER A 59 2.21 -1.44 -0.95
N GLY A 60 2.77 -0.65 -1.86
CA GLY A 60 3.35 0.65 -1.54
C GLY A 60 2.31 1.70 -1.14
N ARG A 61 1.03 1.49 -1.43
CA ARG A 61 -0.09 2.40 -1.10
C ARG A 61 -0.41 2.41 0.39
N THR A 62 -1.18 3.40 0.83
CA THR A 62 -1.68 3.43 2.21
C THR A 62 -2.71 2.30 2.43
N PRO A 63 -2.88 1.78 3.67
CA PRO A 63 -3.87 0.74 3.96
C PRO A 63 -5.29 1.06 3.47
N VAL A 64 -5.69 2.34 3.56
CA VAL A 64 -6.98 2.85 3.06
C VAL A 64 -7.10 2.63 1.54
N SER A 65 -6.11 3.11 0.77
CA SER A 65 -6.10 3.00 -0.69
C SER A 65 -6.06 1.55 -1.17
N VAL A 66 -5.36 0.66 -0.44
CA VAL A 66 -5.38 -0.77 -0.72
C VAL A 66 -6.78 -1.35 -0.55
N MET A 67 -7.47 -1.03 0.54
CA MET A 67 -8.82 -1.54 0.80
C MET A 67 -9.87 -0.99 -0.18
N GLU A 68 -9.73 0.25 -0.62
CA GLU A 68 -10.54 0.79 -1.71
C GLU A 68 -10.37 -0.02 -2.99
N THR A 69 -9.13 -0.41 -3.30
CA THR A 69 -8.81 -1.24 -4.46
C THR A 69 -9.40 -2.64 -4.32
N VAL A 70 -9.25 -3.29 -3.15
CA VAL A 70 -9.87 -4.59 -2.85
C VAL A 70 -11.39 -4.54 -3.08
N ARG A 71 -12.05 -3.47 -2.64
CA ARG A 71 -13.50 -3.27 -2.82
C ARG A 71 -13.86 -3.12 -4.30
N LEU A 72 -13.12 -2.27 -5.02
CA LEU A 72 -13.41 -1.94 -6.42
C LEU A 72 -13.17 -3.15 -7.35
N CYS A 73 -12.16 -3.96 -7.07
CA CYS A 73 -11.85 -5.18 -7.82
C CYS A 73 -12.64 -6.42 -7.33
N ASN A 74 -13.58 -6.25 -6.39
CA ASN A 74 -14.39 -7.33 -5.81
C ASN A 74 -13.58 -8.53 -5.27
N LEU A 75 -12.36 -8.26 -4.78
CA LEU A 75 -11.44 -9.26 -4.23
C LEU A 75 -11.98 -9.85 -2.92
N PRO A 76 -11.45 -11.02 -2.48
CA PRO A 76 -11.76 -11.55 -1.15
C PRO A 76 -11.51 -10.49 -0.06
N ARG A 77 -12.34 -10.48 0.99
CA ARG A 77 -12.17 -9.58 2.14
C ARG A 77 -10.96 -10.02 2.95
N PRO A 78 -9.84 -9.26 2.97
CA PRO A 78 -8.68 -9.66 3.73
C PRO A 78 -8.88 -9.36 5.23
N PRO A 79 -8.43 -10.22 6.14
CA PRO A 79 -8.41 -9.91 7.57
C PRO A 79 -7.24 -8.99 7.96
N PHE A 80 -6.21 -8.88 7.11
CA PHE A 80 -5.06 -8.01 7.31
C PHE A 80 -4.69 -7.30 6.00
N VAL A 81 -4.11 -6.11 6.10
CA VAL A 81 -3.53 -5.40 4.97
C VAL A 81 -2.12 -4.93 5.32
N ILE A 82 -1.20 -5.05 4.36
CA ILE A 82 0.16 -4.55 4.46
C ILE A 82 0.26 -3.34 3.53
N GLY A 83 0.40 -2.15 4.12
CA GLY A 83 0.52 -0.89 3.40
C GLY A 83 1.85 -0.20 3.66
N GLY A 84 2.06 0.91 2.97
CA GLY A 84 3.18 1.81 3.20
C GLY A 84 4.54 1.18 2.88
N VAL A 85 4.63 0.28 1.88
CA VAL A 85 5.87 -0.47 1.59
C VAL A 85 6.27 -1.37 2.77
N GLY A 86 5.27 -1.94 3.46
CA GLY A 86 5.48 -2.81 4.60
C GLY A 86 5.60 -2.08 5.93
N THR A 87 5.59 -0.74 5.97
CA THR A 87 5.69 -0.03 7.25
C THR A 87 4.44 -0.16 8.12
N GLU A 88 3.31 -0.55 7.52
CA GLU A 88 2.02 -0.65 8.20
C GLU A 88 1.41 -2.03 7.98
N ILE A 89 1.15 -2.77 9.06
CA ILE A 89 0.34 -3.98 9.05
C ILE A 89 -0.90 -3.71 9.89
N MET A 90 -2.07 -3.74 9.27
CA MET A 90 -3.36 -3.41 9.90
C MET A 90 -4.27 -4.64 9.89
N GLU A 91 -4.88 -4.93 11.04
CA GLU A 91 -6.06 -5.78 11.15
C GLU A 91 -7.27 -5.02 10.59
N VAL A 92 -8.05 -5.68 9.73
CA VAL A 92 -9.26 -5.11 9.13
C VAL A 92 -10.48 -5.59 9.91
N VAL A 93 -11.15 -4.64 10.57
CA VAL A 93 -12.36 -4.91 11.36
C VAL A 93 -13.57 -4.54 10.54
N TYR A 94 -14.30 -5.55 10.06
CA TYR A 94 -15.53 -5.35 9.29
C TYR A 94 -16.73 -5.10 10.21
N ASN A 95 -17.60 -4.18 9.82
CA ASN A 95 -18.87 -3.93 10.50
C ASN A 95 -20.04 -4.61 9.76
N GLU A 96 -21.18 -4.71 10.43
CA GLU A 96 -22.40 -5.36 9.91
C GLU A 96 -22.95 -4.69 8.64
N ASN A 97 -22.70 -3.39 8.47
CA ASN A 97 -23.14 -2.60 7.32
C ASN A 97 -22.19 -2.70 6.12
N GLY A 98 -21.19 -3.59 6.15
CA GLY A 98 -20.24 -3.79 5.07
C GLY A 98 -19.12 -2.75 4.98
N GLY A 99 -19.05 -1.81 5.92
CA GLY A 99 -17.89 -0.93 6.11
C GLY A 99 -16.77 -1.65 6.86
N PHE A 100 -15.63 -0.96 6.98
CA PHE A 100 -14.47 -1.47 7.70
C PHE A 100 -13.76 -0.35 8.46
N SER A 101 -13.03 -0.73 9.50
CA SER A 101 -12.06 0.10 10.20
C SER A 101 -10.73 -0.64 10.30
N PHE A 102 -9.69 0.09 10.68
CA PHE A 102 -8.36 -0.48 10.86
C PHE A 102 -7.95 -0.47 12.32
N LYS A 103 -7.22 -1.52 12.70
CA LYS A 103 -6.51 -1.60 13.96
C LYS A 103 -5.06 -1.99 13.69
N PRO A 104 -4.06 -1.20 14.14
CA PRO A 104 -2.66 -1.56 13.97
C PRO A 104 -2.36 -2.93 14.59
N LEU A 105 -1.56 -3.74 13.90
CA LEU A 105 -1.02 -4.95 14.49
C LEU A 105 0.08 -4.56 15.49
N SER A 106 -0.24 -4.62 16.78
CA SER A 106 0.60 -4.09 17.85
C SER A 106 2.01 -4.68 17.90
N SER A 107 2.17 -5.96 17.56
CA SER A 107 3.48 -6.62 17.50
C SER A 107 4.35 -6.05 16.37
N TRP A 108 3.76 -5.75 15.21
CA TRP A 108 4.46 -5.11 14.11
C TRP A 108 4.80 -3.65 14.44
N GLU A 109 3.84 -2.91 15.00
CA GLU A 109 4.09 -1.53 15.43
C GLU A 109 5.22 -1.46 16.46
N ALA A 110 5.24 -2.37 17.44
CA ALA A 110 6.31 -2.44 18.43
C ALA A 110 7.67 -2.80 17.80
N HIS A 111 7.68 -3.62 16.74
CA HIS A 111 8.90 -3.99 16.02
C HIS A 111 9.45 -2.83 15.19
N ILE A 112 8.61 -2.20 14.36
CA ILE A 112 9.08 -1.14 13.46
C ILE A 112 9.54 0.11 14.21
N ASN A 113 8.87 0.47 15.31
CA ASN A 113 9.24 1.62 16.14
C ASN A 113 10.64 1.49 16.77
N GLN A 114 11.25 0.30 16.84
CA GLN A 114 12.59 0.14 17.39
C GLN A 114 13.68 0.66 16.47
N ASN A 115 13.47 0.57 15.15
CA ASN A 115 14.51 0.80 14.15
C ASN A 115 14.11 1.84 13.09
N TRP A 116 12.91 2.41 13.19
CA TRP A 116 12.39 3.39 12.25
C TRP A 116 12.04 4.70 12.95
N ASN A 117 12.71 5.78 12.54
CA ASN A 117 12.46 7.13 13.05
C ASN A 117 11.82 7.97 11.93
N PRO A 118 10.48 8.12 11.93
CA PRO A 118 9.79 8.85 10.87
C PRO A 118 10.08 10.36 10.88
N GLU A 119 10.48 10.93 12.02
CA GLU A 119 10.87 12.33 12.12
C GLU A 119 12.19 12.60 11.37
N VAL A 120 13.16 11.69 11.48
CA VAL A 120 14.42 11.78 10.71
C VAL A 120 14.13 11.74 9.21
N VAL A 121 13.27 10.82 8.76
CA VAL A 121 12.88 10.75 7.34
C VAL A 121 12.19 12.03 6.88
N ALA A 122 11.26 12.56 7.68
CA ALA A 122 10.56 13.80 7.38
C ALA A 122 11.53 14.99 7.29
N GLN A 123 12.50 15.07 8.20
CA GLN A 123 13.52 16.12 8.21
C GLN A 123 14.43 16.01 6.98
N CYS A 124 15.00 14.83 6.70
CA CYS A 124 15.85 14.62 5.52
C CYS A 124 15.10 14.97 4.23
N LEU A 125 13.82 14.60 4.14
CA LEU A 125 12.99 14.92 2.98
C LEU A 125 12.70 16.43 2.88
N ALA A 126 12.40 17.10 3.99
CA ALA A 126 12.18 18.55 4.00
C ALA A 126 13.45 19.32 3.58
N GLU A 127 14.61 18.96 4.13
CA GLU A 127 15.91 19.55 3.76
C GLU A 127 16.23 19.33 2.28
N PHE A 128 15.94 18.14 1.77
CA PHE A 128 16.11 17.81 0.36
C PHE A 128 15.23 18.66 -0.56
N LEU A 129 13.95 18.81 -0.21
CA LEU A 129 12.96 19.51 -1.03
C LEU A 129 13.11 21.04 -1.01
N ILE A 130 13.54 21.64 0.11
CA ILE A 130 13.73 23.10 0.23
C ILE A 130 14.62 23.67 -0.88
N CYS A 131 15.59 22.89 -1.34
CA CYS A 131 16.57 23.34 -2.33
C CYS A 131 16.13 23.12 -3.79
N ARG A 132 14.90 22.65 -4.05
CA ARG A 132 14.48 22.20 -5.38
C ARG A 132 13.16 22.81 -5.83
N GLU A 133 13.24 23.63 -6.88
CA GLU A 133 12.06 24.22 -7.50
C GLU A 133 11.24 23.16 -8.25
N GLY A 134 9.94 23.09 -7.94
CA GLY A 134 9.00 22.13 -8.55
C GLY A 134 8.84 20.82 -7.78
N ASP A 135 9.71 20.53 -6.81
CA ASP A 135 9.59 19.36 -5.95
C ASP A 135 8.70 19.65 -4.73
N SER A 136 7.95 18.65 -4.28
CA SER A 136 7.01 18.82 -3.17
C SER A 136 6.66 17.50 -2.49
N LEU A 137 6.13 17.58 -1.27
CA LEU A 137 5.51 16.42 -0.64
C LEU A 137 4.28 15.99 -1.44
N GLN A 138 4.05 14.68 -1.50
CA GLN A 138 2.78 14.16 -2.00
C GLN A 138 1.63 14.59 -1.07
N PRO A 139 0.37 14.60 -1.54
CA PRO A 139 -0.78 15.00 -0.73
C PRO A 139 -0.91 14.18 0.57
N GLU A 140 -1.55 14.76 1.59
CA GLU A 140 -1.62 14.19 2.95
C GLU A 140 -2.20 12.76 2.98
N ASN A 141 -3.14 12.44 2.09
CA ASN A 141 -3.73 11.10 1.98
C ASN A 141 -2.76 10.01 1.48
N ARG A 142 -1.54 10.39 1.06
CA ARG A 142 -0.42 9.50 0.69
C ARG A 142 0.70 9.48 1.72
N GLN A 143 0.56 10.26 2.78
CA GLN A 143 1.46 10.26 3.92
C GLN A 143 0.91 9.30 4.98
N SER A 144 1.80 8.77 5.80
CA SER A 144 1.41 8.10 7.05
C SER A 144 2.37 8.46 8.17
N ARG A 145 2.15 7.87 9.34
CA ARG A 145 3.08 7.99 10.46
C ARG A 145 4.46 7.42 10.10
N PHE A 146 4.49 6.32 9.34
CA PHE A 146 5.74 5.61 9.04
C PHE A 146 6.24 5.84 7.61
N LYS A 147 5.43 6.42 6.73
CA LYS A 147 5.80 6.70 5.34
C LYS A 147 5.69 8.18 5.03
N LYS A 148 6.79 8.77 4.54
CA LYS A 148 6.80 10.09 3.91
C LYS A 148 7.13 9.97 2.43
N SER A 149 6.31 10.60 1.59
CA SER A 149 6.43 10.51 0.12
C SER A 149 6.54 11.91 -0.49
N ALA A 150 7.40 12.06 -1.51
CA ALA A 150 7.55 13.30 -2.27
C ALA A 150 7.52 13.04 -3.78
N TRP A 151 7.21 14.08 -4.54
CA TRP A 151 7.55 14.18 -5.95
C TRP A 151 8.87 14.91 -6.06
N ALA A 152 9.84 14.25 -6.70
CA ALA A 152 11.15 14.81 -6.99
C ALA A 152 11.40 14.68 -8.50
N HIS A 153 11.62 15.82 -9.15
CA HIS A 153 11.77 15.92 -10.59
C HIS A 153 13.25 16.09 -10.95
N LYS A 154 13.65 15.49 -12.08
CA LYS A 154 15.00 15.65 -12.65
C LYS A 154 16.14 15.34 -11.65
N LEU A 155 15.97 14.29 -10.85
CA LEU A 155 17.03 13.79 -9.97
C LEU A 155 18.18 13.23 -10.80
N SER A 156 19.39 13.70 -10.56
CA SER A 156 20.60 13.02 -11.01
C SER A 156 20.93 11.85 -10.09
N ASP A 157 21.62 10.84 -10.60
CA ASP A 157 22.10 9.70 -9.80
C ASP A 157 22.97 10.14 -8.61
N ALA A 158 23.72 11.24 -8.76
CA ALA A 158 24.56 11.78 -7.69
C ALA A 158 23.72 12.34 -6.54
N GLU A 159 22.62 13.02 -6.85
CA GLU A 159 21.68 13.53 -5.86
C GLU A 159 20.93 12.40 -5.16
N LEU A 160 20.52 11.37 -5.92
CA LEU A 160 19.87 10.18 -5.37
C LEU A 160 20.79 9.48 -4.35
N ARG A 161 22.06 9.23 -4.73
CA ARG A 161 23.06 8.63 -3.82
C ARG A 161 23.34 9.48 -2.59
N LYS A 162 23.31 10.81 -2.71
CA LYS A 162 23.47 11.71 -1.57
C LYS A 162 22.30 11.57 -0.59
N LEU A 163 21.07 11.50 -1.10
CA LEU A 163 19.88 11.26 -0.30
C LEU A 163 19.93 9.90 0.39
N GLU A 164 20.28 8.83 -0.33
CA GLU A 164 20.43 7.48 0.24
C GLU A 164 21.45 7.43 1.38
N ASN A 165 22.56 8.16 1.26
CA ASN A 165 23.59 8.21 2.31
C ASN A 165 23.18 9.08 3.51
N SER A 166 22.25 10.03 3.34
CA SER A 166 21.72 10.84 4.44
C SER A 166 20.70 10.10 5.33
N LEU A 167 20.19 8.96 4.84
CA LEU A 167 19.18 8.14 5.51
C LEU A 167 19.76 6.89 6.21
N LYS A 168 21.09 6.70 6.18
CA LYS A 168 21.82 5.62 6.86
C LYS A 168 22.42 6.10 8.18
#